data_AF-I7Z993-F1
#
_entry.id   AF-I7Z993-F1
#
_cell.length_a   1.000
_cell.length_b   1.000
_cell.length_c   1.000
_cell.angle_alpha   90.00
_cell.angle_beta   90.00
_cell.angle_gamma   90.00
#
_symmetry.space_group_name_H-M   'P 1'
#
loop_
_entity.id
_entity.type
_entity.pdbx_description
1 polymer ?
#
loop_
_entity_poly.entity_id
_entity_poly.type
_entity_poly.pdbx_seq_one_letter_code
_entity_poly.pdbx_strand_id
1 'polypeptide(L)' 'MRAFSLTWLGYNWLRMAKAASKQPQSLMAQAKLATAKYFASRVLTSVPSLCANATIPAASLMALPAEAL' A
#
# COMPACT_ATOMS: atom_id res chain seq x y z
N MET A 1 -8.09 -5.28 -6.71
CA MET A 1 -6.77 -5.92 -6.44
C MET A 1 -5.73 -4.99 -5.81
N ARG A 2 -5.72 -3.68 -6.08
CA ARG A 2 -4.69 -2.75 -5.58
C ARG A 2 -4.46 -2.76 -4.06
N ALA A 3 -5.53 -2.70 -3.26
CA ALA A 3 -5.43 -2.71 -1.79
C ALA A 3 -4.67 -3.94 -1.28
N PHE A 4 -5.02 -5.12 -1.77
CA PHE A 4 -4.34 -6.39 -1.45
C PHE A 4 -2.85 -6.35 -1.83
N SER A 5 -2.53 -5.93 -3.05
CA SER A 5 -1.14 -5.86 -3.52
C SER A 5 -0.27 -4.92 -2.67
N LEU A 6 -0.80 -3.77 -2.26
CA LEU A 6 -0.10 -2.83 -1.41
C LEU A 6 0.15 -3.40 -0.01
N THR A 7 -0.83 -4.07 0.59
CA THR A 7 -0.67 -4.76 1.87
C THR A 7 0.38 -5.86 1.78
N TRP A 8 0.36 -6.67 0.73
CA TRP A 8 1.35 -7.73 0.51
C TRP A 8 2.77 -7.18 0.30
N LEU A 9 2.92 -6.11 -0.49
CA LEU A 9 4.21 -5.42 -0.64
C LEU A 9 4.69 -4.84 0.69
N GLY A 10 3.80 -4.26 1.49
CA GLY A 10 4.10 -3.77 2.83
C GLY A 10 4.65 -4.86 3.74
N TYR A 11 4.02 -6.04 3.75
CA TYR A 11 4.52 -7.20 4.48
C TYR A 11 5.92 -7.63 4.02
N ASN A 12 6.18 -7.66 2.71
CA ASN A 12 7.50 -7.98 2.18
C ASN A 12 8.56 -6.91 2.54
N TRP A 13 8.18 -5.63 2.59
CA TRP A 13 9.06 -4.56 3.09
C TRP A 13 9.43 -4.73 4.55
N LEU A 14 8.51 -5.17 5.42
CA LEU A 14 8.82 -5.49 6.81
C LEU A 14 9.81 -6.65 6.92
N ARG A 15 9.65 -7.69 6.10
CA ARG A 15 10.62 -8.80 6.03
C ARG A 15 12.00 -8.33 5.58
N MET A 16 12.08 -7.47 4.58
CA MET A 16 13.34 -6.87 4.13
C MET A 16 13.96 -5.97 5.20
N ALA A 17 13.17 -5.17 5.92
CA ALA A 17 13.67 -4.33 7.02
C ALA A 17 14.25 -5.18 8.16
N LYS A 18 13.60 -6.30 8.51
CA LYS A 18 14.11 -7.27 9.49
C LYS A 18 15.39 -7.98 9.02
N ALA A 19 15.55 -8.22 7.73
CA ALA A 19 16.80 -8.75 7.19
C ALA A 19 17.91 -7.68 7.22
N ALA A 20 17.59 -6.44 6.83
CA ALA A 20 18.50 -5.31 6.84
C ALA A 20 19.02 -4.96 8.24
N SER A 21 18.21 -5.15 9.29
CA SER A 21 18.64 -4.91 10.67
C SER A 21 19.77 -5.83 11.14
N LYS A 22 20.05 -6.94 10.43
CA LYS A 22 21.19 -7.82 10.71
C LYS A 22 22.52 -7.30 10.15
N GLN A 23 22.50 -6.32 9.25
CA GLN A 23 23.69 -5.75 8.60
C GLN A 23 23.58 -4.22 8.52
N PRO A 24 23.51 -3.51 9.67
CA PRO A 24 23.16 -2.09 9.71
C PRO A 24 24.18 -1.16 9.03
N GLN A 25 25.42 -1.60 8.86
CA GLN A 25 26.49 -0.80 8.23
C GLN A 25 26.44 -0.83 6.69
N SER A 26 25.67 -1.74 6.08
CA SER A 26 25.55 -1.80 4.63
C SER A 26 24.70 -0.63 4.12
N LEU A 27 25.22 0.13 3.14
CA LEU A 27 24.47 1.17 2.43
C LEU A 27 23.16 0.63 1.84
N MET A 28 23.18 -0.61 1.32
CA MET A 28 21.99 -1.27 0.81
C MET A 28 20.97 -1.54 1.93
N ALA A 29 21.42 -1.96 3.12
CA ALA A 29 20.55 -2.21 4.26
C ALA A 29 19.87 -0.90 4.75
N GLN A 30 20.64 0.19 4.83
CA GLN A 30 20.12 1.50 5.19
C GLN A 30 19.07 1.99 4.18
N ALA A 31 19.35 1.85 2.88
CA ALA A 31 18.40 2.18 1.82
C ALA A 31 17.11 1.35 1.93
N LYS A 32 17.20 0.04 2.15
CA LYS A 32 16.03 -0.83 2.34
C LYS A 32 15.18 -0.40 3.53
N LEU A 33 15.82 0.00 4.63
CA LEU A 33 15.13 0.43 5.85
C LEU A 33 14.46 1.80 5.67
N ALA A 34 15.10 2.73 4.96
CA ALA A 34 14.52 4.02 4.58
C ALA A 34 13.29 3.83 3.67
N THR A 35 13.38 2.97 2.65
CA THR A 35 12.26 2.69 1.75
C THR A 35 11.11 1.99 2.46
N ALA A 36 11.39 1.03 3.36
CA ALA A 36 10.35 0.39 4.17
C ALA A 36 9.60 1.40 5.04
N LYS A 37 10.32 2.35 5.67
CA LYS A 37 9.71 3.44 6.45
C LYS A 37 8.86 4.37 5.60
N TYR A 38 9.35 4.76 4.42
CA TYR A 38 8.58 5.56 3.47
C TYR A 38 7.30 4.83 3.04
N PHE A 39 7.41 3.56 2.64
CA PHE A 39 6.27 2.77 2.20
C PHE A 39 5.21 2.66 3.29
N ALA A 40 5.62 2.40 4.53
CA ALA A 40 4.70 2.32 5.67
C ALA A 40 3.99 3.65 5.98
N SER A 41 4.72 4.76 5.95
CA SER A 41 4.20 6.08 6.35
C SER A 41 3.47 6.85 5.25
N ARG A 42 3.69 6.51 3.98
CA ARG A 42 3.15 7.26 2.82
C ARG A 42 2.30 6.42 1.87
N VAL A 43 2.65 5.15 1.67
CA VAL A 43 1.98 4.31 0.67
C VAL A 43 0.87 3.47 1.31
N LEU A 44 1.16 2.77 2.42
CA LEU A 44 0.19 1.92 3.11
C LEU A 44 -1.00 2.69 3.67
N THR A 45 -0.82 3.97 4.01
CA THR A 45 -1.90 4.84 4.51
C THR A 45 -3.05 5.02 3.51
N SER A 46 -2.84 4.74 2.22
CA SER A 46 -3.89 4.76 1.19
C SER A 46 -4.80 3.52 1.19
N VAL A 47 -4.37 2.42 1.81
CA VAL A 47 -5.09 1.13 1.77
C VAL A 47 -6.49 1.21 2.39
N PRO A 48 -6.70 1.83 3.56
CA PRO A 48 -8.04 1.95 4.15
C PRO A 48 -9.04 2.64 3.21
N SER A 49 -8.64 3.72 2.54
CA SER A 49 -9.48 4.42 1.56
C SER A 49 -9.80 3.54 0.34
N LEU A 50 -8.83 2.76 -0.15
CA LEU A 50 -9.06 1.80 -1.23
C LEU A 50 -10.05 0.70 -0.82
N CYS A 51 -9.98 0.23 0.42
CA CYS A 51 -10.93 -0.75 0.96
C CYS A 51 -12.32 -0.13 1.10
N ALA A 52 -12.43 1.09 1.64
CA ALA A 52 -13.70 1.81 1.76
C ALA A 52 -14.36 1.99 0.38
N ASN A 53 -13.60 2.42 -0.63
CA ASN A 53 -14.11 2.57 -2.00
C ASN A 53 -14.62 1.24 -2.58
N ALA A 54 -13.96 0.12 -2.29
CA ALA A 54 -14.40 -1.19 -2.75
C ALA A 54 -15.72 -1.66 -2.11
N THR A 55 -16.12 -1.07 -0.97
CA THR A 55 -17.38 -1.38 -0.29
C THR A 55 -18.54 -0.46 -0.71
N ILE A 56 -18.26 0.60 -1.49
CA ILE A 56 -19.31 1.49 -1.97
C ILE A 56 -20.22 0.70 -2.93
N PRO A 57 -21.54 0.62 -2.67
CA PRO A 57 -22.46 -0.09 -3.54
C PRO A 57 -22.48 0.52 -4.94
N ALA A 58 -22.34 -0.31 -5.97
CA ALA A 58 -22.34 0.14 -7.36
C ALA A 58 -23.70 0.69 -7.83
N ALA A 59 -24.78 0.40 -7.08
CA ALA A 59 -26.14 0.79 -7.44
C ALA A 59 -26.31 2.30 -7.64
N SER A 60 -25.57 3.14 -6.91
CA SER A 60 -25.65 4.60 -7.07
C SER A 60 -25.00 5.11 -8.36
N LEU A 61 -23.90 4.50 -8.79
CA LEU A 61 -23.21 4.86 -10.04
C LEU A 61 -23.92 4.28 -11.28
N MET A 62 -24.47 3.07 -11.16
CA MET A 62 -25.20 2.41 -12.26
C MET A 62 -26.61 3.00 -12.47
N ALA A 63 -27.11 3.81 -11.53
CA ALA A 63 -28.38 4.52 -11.65
C ALA A 63 -28.25 5.87 -12.38
N LEU A 64 -27.02 6.32 -12.70
CA LEU A 64 -26.80 7.54 -13.47
C LEU A 64 -27.27 7.31 -14.93
N PRO A 65 -28.07 8.22 -15.50
CA PRO A 65 -28.46 8.13 -16.91
C PRO A 65 -27.22 8.26 -17.80
N ALA A 66 -27.22 7.59 -18.94
CA ALA A 66 -26.07 7.52 -19.83
C ALA A 66 -25.64 8.91 -20.35
N GLU A 67 -26.57 9.85 -20.41
CA GLU A 67 -26.35 11.23 -20.83
C GLU A 67 -25.70 12.11 -19.74
N ALA A 68 -25.57 11.61 -18.50
CA ALA A 68 -24.95 12.31 -17.38
C ALA A 68 -23.49 11.91 -17.11
N LEU A 69 -22.87 11.14 -18.02
CA LEU A 69 -21.46 10.73 -17.99
C LEU A 69 -20.60 11.55 -18.96
#